data_AF-A0A4Q4NNP8-F1
#
_entry.id   AF-A0A4Q4NNP8-F1
#
_cell.length_a   1.000
_cell.length_b   1.000
_cell.length_c   1.000
_cell.angle_alpha   90.00
_cell.angle_beta   90.00
_cell.angle_gamma   90.00
#
_symmetry.space_group_name_H-M   'P 1'
#
loop_
_entity.id
_entity.type
_entity.pdbx_description
1 polymer ?
#
loop_
_entity_poly.entity_id
_entity_poly.type
_entity_poly.pdbx_seq_one_letter_code
_entity_poly.pdbx_strand_id
1 'polypeptide(L)'
;MTVPSIGDILMLSQKAWKVGRTFYACQKDAPPELHYVETEVGSLAKALKLLAETLHAEYGGELFQSADQETKDGIGAILRSCQRKVDDLDSLIDQYQVIRKHRTVGGFAIERSWSDLVLTSYKTMIWTTEGGDLANLREILQTHTSSVTVLAEVLQRLVMQISYTSFTDVV
;
A
#
# COMPACT_ATOMS: atom_id res chain seq x y z
N MET A 1 10.26 8.96 18.12
CA MET A 1 10.44 8.90 16.65
C MET A 1 9.26 9.63 16.01
N THR A 2 9.34 10.14 14.77
CA THR A 2 8.22 10.88 14.16
C THR A 2 7.20 9.93 13.53
N VAL A 3 5.94 10.12 13.87
CA VAL A 3 4.81 9.40 13.28
C VAL A 3 4.52 9.99 11.89
N PRO A 4 4.26 9.17 10.85
CA PRO A 4 3.93 9.69 9.52
C PRO A 4 2.71 10.62 9.55
N SER A 5 2.78 11.72 8.82
CA SER A 5 1.65 12.65 8.67
C SER A 5 0.56 12.05 7.78
N ILE A 6 -0.65 12.63 7.80
CA ILE A 6 -1.73 12.25 6.87
C ILE A 6 -1.26 12.35 5.41
N GLY A 7 -0.48 13.40 5.09
CA GLY A 7 0.13 13.57 3.77
C GLY A 7 1.05 12.41 3.39
N ASP A 8 1.89 11.97 4.33
CA ASP A 8 2.80 10.82 4.11
C ASP A 8 2.02 9.52 3.87
N ILE A 9 0.93 9.30 4.62
CA ILE A 9 0.07 8.12 4.45
C ILE A 9 -0.61 8.14 3.06
N LEU A 10 -1.09 9.30 2.61
CA LEU A 10 -1.66 9.46 1.27
C LEU A 10 -0.63 9.24 0.17
N MET A 11 0.59 9.77 0.32
CA MET A 11 1.67 9.53 -0.62
C MET A 11 2.04 8.04 -0.69
N LEU A 12 2.07 7.36 0.46
CA LEU A 12 2.31 5.91 0.51
C LEU A 12 1.18 5.13 -0.18
N SER A 13 -0.08 5.50 0.04
CA SER A 13 -1.23 4.90 -0.67
C SER A 13 -1.11 5.06 -2.19
N GLN A 14 -0.75 6.25 -2.67
CA GLN A 14 -0.56 6.53 -4.10
C GLN A 14 0.59 5.71 -4.68
N LYS A 15 1.70 5.57 -3.94
CA LYS A 15 2.85 4.76 -4.34
C LYS A 15 2.46 3.29 -4.45
N ALA A 16 1.79 2.73 -3.45
CA ALA A 16 1.27 1.36 -3.49
C ALA A 16 0.32 1.15 -4.69
N TRP A 17 -0.59 2.10 -4.94
CA TRP A 17 -1.47 2.05 -6.10
C TRP A 17 -0.69 2.01 -7.42
N LYS A 18 0.33 2.85 -7.60
CA LYS A 18 1.20 2.86 -8.78
C LYS A 18 1.93 1.52 -8.98
N VAL A 19 2.43 0.92 -7.89
CA VAL A 19 3.03 -0.43 -7.91
C VAL A 19 2.01 -1.45 -8.45
N GLY A 20 0.82 -1.52 -7.86
CA GLY A 20 -0.25 -2.43 -8.33
C GLY A 20 -0.62 -2.20 -9.80
N ARG A 21 -0.76 -0.95 -10.24
CA ARG A 21 -1.01 -0.61 -11.66
C ARG A 21 0.09 -1.10 -12.59
N THR A 22 1.33 -1.14 -12.13
CA THR A 22 2.45 -1.63 -12.92
C THR A 22 2.42 -3.14 -13.09
N PHE A 23 2.13 -3.88 -12.01
CA PHE A 23 1.89 -5.33 -12.10
C PHE A 23 0.76 -5.66 -13.08
N TYR A 24 -0.38 -4.96 -12.97
CA TYR A 24 -1.49 -5.10 -13.91
C TYR A 24 -1.08 -4.80 -15.37
N ALA A 25 -0.34 -3.72 -15.59
CA ALA A 25 0.09 -3.34 -16.94
C ALA A 25 1.05 -4.35 -17.57
N CYS A 26 1.78 -5.13 -16.77
CA CYS A 26 2.70 -6.17 -17.23
C CYS A 26 2.06 -7.56 -17.33
N GLN A 27 0.74 -7.69 -17.10
CA GLN A 27 0.08 -8.99 -16.90
C GLN A 27 -0.01 -9.89 -18.14
N LYS A 28 0.06 -9.32 -19.35
CA LYS A 28 -0.30 -9.99 -20.61
C LYS A 28 0.43 -11.33 -20.81
N ASP A 29 1.72 -11.35 -20.49
CA ASP A 29 2.59 -12.53 -20.63
C ASP A 29 3.12 -13.02 -19.27
N ALA A 30 2.54 -12.50 -18.17
CA ALA A 30 2.97 -12.78 -16.81
C ALA A 30 2.36 -14.08 -16.28
N PRO A 31 3.08 -14.82 -15.42
CA PRO A 31 2.50 -15.90 -14.64
C PRO A 31 1.31 -15.41 -13.79
N PRO A 32 0.24 -16.22 -13.63
CA PRO A 32 -0.94 -15.84 -12.87
C PRO A 32 -0.63 -15.54 -11.40
N GLU A 33 0.44 -16.09 -10.84
CA GLU A 33 0.84 -15.85 -9.46
C GLU A 33 1.25 -14.39 -9.20
N LEU A 34 1.74 -13.67 -10.22
CA LEU A 34 2.06 -12.24 -10.10
C LEU A 34 0.79 -11.37 -9.98
N HIS A 35 -0.36 -11.86 -10.42
CA HIS A 35 -1.64 -11.18 -10.23
C HIS A 35 -2.05 -11.10 -8.75
N TYR A 36 -1.60 -12.04 -7.91
CA TYR A 36 -1.83 -11.92 -6.47
C TYR A 36 -1.12 -10.69 -5.90
N VAL A 37 0.12 -10.42 -6.34
CA VAL A 37 0.87 -9.25 -5.88
C VAL A 37 0.14 -7.96 -6.26
N GLU A 38 -0.40 -7.87 -7.48
CA GLU A 38 -1.24 -6.75 -7.89
C GLU A 38 -2.44 -6.54 -6.96
N THR A 39 -3.18 -7.62 -6.68
CA THR A 39 -4.38 -7.60 -5.85
C THR A 39 -4.08 -7.19 -4.42
N GLU A 40 -3.03 -7.76 -3.81
CA GLU A 40 -2.68 -7.49 -2.42
C GLU A 40 -2.13 -6.07 -2.25
N VAL A 41 -1.23 -5.61 -3.14
CA VAL A 41 -0.72 -4.23 -3.09
C VAL A 41 -1.85 -3.22 -3.35
N GLY A 42 -2.76 -3.53 -4.26
CA GLY A 42 -3.94 -2.70 -4.51
C GLY A 42 -4.87 -2.61 -3.30
N SER A 43 -4.99 -3.69 -2.52
CA SER A 43 -5.77 -3.73 -1.28
C SER A 43 -5.08 -2.91 -0.17
N LEU A 44 -3.76 -3.02 -0.05
CA LEU A 44 -2.97 -2.17 0.85
C LEU A 44 -3.13 -0.68 0.52
N ALA A 45 -3.09 -0.31 -0.77
CA ALA A 45 -3.29 1.06 -1.20
C ALA A 45 -4.65 1.63 -0.77
N LYS A 46 -5.72 0.83 -0.89
CA LYS A 46 -7.06 1.20 -0.44
C LYS A 46 -7.14 1.33 1.08
N ALA A 47 -6.56 0.40 1.83
CA ALA A 47 -6.53 0.45 3.29
C ALA A 47 -5.80 1.70 3.81
N LEU A 48 -4.64 2.04 3.22
CA LEU A 48 -3.89 3.24 3.55
C LEU A 48 -4.66 4.52 3.24
N LYS A 49 -5.37 4.55 2.10
CA LYS A 49 -6.23 5.67 1.74
C LYS A 49 -7.35 5.86 2.77
N LEU A 50 -8.03 4.78 3.13
CA LEU A 50 -9.10 4.80 4.14
C LEU A 50 -8.59 5.29 5.50
N LEU A 51 -7.41 4.83 5.92
CA LEU A 51 -6.77 5.30 7.14
C LEU A 51 -6.53 6.81 7.12
N ALA A 52 -5.95 7.33 6.02
CA ALA A 52 -5.71 8.75 5.86
C ALA A 52 -7.01 9.58 5.83
N GLU A 53 -8.04 9.11 5.14
CA GLU A 53 -9.36 9.75 5.10
C GLU A 53 -10.01 9.77 6.49
N THR A 54 -9.86 8.68 7.26
CA THR A 54 -10.39 8.59 8.64
C THR A 54 -9.69 9.57 9.57
N LEU A 55 -8.35 9.65 9.51
CA LEU A 55 -7.56 10.61 10.27
C LEU A 55 -7.85 12.06 9.86
N HIS A 56 -8.18 12.30 8.59
CA HIS A 56 -8.55 13.63 8.12
C HIS A 56 -9.96 14.05 8.54
N ALA A 57 -10.90 13.10 8.58
CA ALA A 57 -12.29 13.32 8.98
C ALA A 57 -12.45 13.56 10.50
N GLU A 58 -11.43 13.22 11.28
CA GLU A 58 -11.35 13.52 12.70
C GLU A 58 -11.36 15.04 12.94
N TYR A 59 -12.51 15.56 13.34
CA TYR A 59 -12.70 16.98 13.60
C TYR A 59 -11.78 17.44 14.75
N GLY A 60 -10.78 18.26 14.44
CA GLY A 60 -9.80 18.80 15.40
C GLY A 60 -8.47 18.05 15.47
N GLY A 61 -8.35 16.85 14.90
CA GLY A 61 -7.10 16.05 14.93
C GLY A 61 -6.61 15.71 16.35
N GLU A 62 -7.49 15.80 17.35
CA GLU A 62 -7.14 15.67 18.76
C GLU A 62 -7.06 14.23 19.25
N LEU A 63 -7.81 13.27 18.70
CA LEU A 63 -7.76 11.85 19.07
C LEU A 63 -6.39 11.27 18.77
N PHE A 64 -5.88 11.45 17.54
CA PHE A 64 -4.55 10.94 17.21
C PHE A 64 -3.44 11.69 17.96
N GLN A 65 -3.61 13.00 18.16
CA GLN A 65 -2.63 13.81 18.91
C GLN A 65 -2.69 13.59 20.42
N SER A 66 -3.81 13.14 20.98
CA SER A 66 -3.98 12.82 22.39
C SER A 66 -3.59 11.38 22.72
N ALA A 67 -3.45 10.51 21.73
CA ALA A 67 -2.93 9.16 21.92
C ALA A 67 -1.57 9.18 22.63
N ASP A 68 -1.35 8.21 23.51
CA ASP A 68 -0.09 8.04 24.20
C ASP A 68 1.06 7.72 23.21
N GLN A 69 2.29 7.92 23.69
CA GLN A 69 3.47 7.78 22.85
C GLN A 69 3.68 6.34 22.35
N GLU A 70 3.30 5.33 23.13
CA GLU A 70 3.44 3.91 22.75
C GLU A 70 2.51 3.57 21.59
N THR A 71 1.24 4.01 21.67
CA THR A 71 0.26 3.87 20.58
C THR A 71 0.76 4.53 19.30
N LYS A 72 1.25 5.77 19.41
CA LYS A 72 1.81 6.54 18.29
C LYS A 72 3.03 5.83 17.65
N ASP A 73 3.94 5.32 18.47
CA ASP A 73 5.12 4.61 18.00
C ASP A 73 4.77 3.28 17.32
N GLY A 74 3.78 2.56 17.85
CA GLY A 74 3.25 1.33 17.25
C GLY A 74 2.61 1.56 15.87
N ILE A 75 1.76 2.58 15.74
CA ILE A 75 1.18 2.99 14.45
C ILE A 75 2.27 3.41 13.47
N GLY A 76 3.23 4.21 13.94
CA GLY A 76 4.39 4.60 13.15
C GLY A 76 5.20 3.40 12.65
N ALA A 77 5.35 2.35 13.47
CA ALA A 77 6.08 1.14 13.09
C ALA A 77 5.37 0.37 11.98
N ILE A 78 4.04 0.22 12.07
CA ILE A 78 3.21 -0.43 11.03
C ILE A 78 3.34 0.34 9.71
N LEU A 79 3.17 1.66 9.73
CA LEU A 79 3.24 2.49 8.53
C LEU A 79 4.64 2.46 7.88
N ARG A 80 5.71 2.52 8.68
CA ARG A 80 7.09 2.38 8.17
C ARG A 80 7.35 1.00 7.59
N SER A 81 6.73 -0.06 8.14
CA SER A 81 6.82 -1.40 7.59
C SER A 81 6.14 -1.49 6.22
N CYS A 82 4.94 -0.90 6.10
CA CYS A 82 4.25 -0.78 4.82
C CYS A 82 5.08 0.00 3.80
N GLN A 83 5.65 1.13 4.20
CA GLN A 83 6.49 1.98 3.35
C GLN A 83 7.69 1.22 2.79
N ARG A 84 8.47 0.57 3.66
CA ARG A 84 9.62 -0.24 3.23
C ARG A 84 9.21 -1.28 2.20
N LYS A 85 8.09 -1.99 2.43
CA LYS A 85 7.67 -3.04 1.50
C LYS A 85 7.18 -2.50 0.16
N VAL A 86 6.51 -1.35 0.14
CA VAL A 86 6.11 -0.67 -1.10
C VAL A 86 7.33 -0.13 -1.84
N ASP A 87 8.34 0.39 -1.13
CA ASP A 87 9.60 0.88 -1.70
C ASP A 87 10.43 -0.28 -2.31
N ASP A 88 10.49 -1.42 -1.64
CA ASP A 88 11.12 -2.65 -2.15
C ASP A 88 10.48 -3.08 -3.48
N LEU A 89 9.15 -3.07 -3.56
CA LEU A 89 8.42 -3.45 -4.78
C LEU A 89 8.55 -2.44 -5.91
N ASP A 90 8.57 -1.14 -5.61
CA ASP A 90 8.82 -0.08 -6.60
C ASP A 90 10.24 -0.23 -7.17
N SER A 91 11.23 -0.56 -6.34
CA SER A 91 12.60 -0.85 -6.78
C SER A 91 12.70 -2.10 -7.66
N LEU A 92 11.94 -3.15 -7.33
CA LEU A 92 11.85 -4.36 -8.15
C LEU A 92 11.23 -4.06 -9.52
N ILE A 93 10.18 -3.24 -9.55
CA ILE A 93 9.57 -2.75 -10.79
C ILE A 93 10.61 -2.00 -11.62
N ASP A 94 11.32 -1.04 -11.04
CA ASP A 94 12.33 -0.26 -11.75
C ASP A 94 13.44 -1.14 -12.33
N GLN A 95 13.79 -2.23 -11.63
CA GLN A 95 14.83 -3.15 -12.08
C GLN A 95 14.38 -4.09 -13.21
N TYR A 96 13.14 -4.58 -13.18
CA TYR A 96 12.71 -5.71 -14.02
C TYR A 96 11.56 -5.40 -14.98
N GLN A 97 10.95 -4.23 -14.89
CA GLN A 97 9.98 -3.78 -15.88
C GLN A 97 10.69 -3.47 -17.20
N VAL A 98 10.13 -3.97 -18.30
CA VAL A 98 10.52 -3.60 -19.65
C VAL A 98 9.42 -2.73 -20.24
N ILE A 99 9.80 -1.53 -20.69
CA ILE A 99 8.89 -0.59 -21.37
C ILE A 99 9.31 -0.49 -22.84
N ARG A 100 8.41 -0.88 -23.74
CA ARG A 100 8.63 -0.80 -25.19
C ARG A 100 7.69 0.21 -25.82
N LYS A 101 8.20 0.99 -26.76
CA LYS A 101 7.43 2.00 -27.50
C LYS A 101 7.34 1.57 -28.95
N HIS A 102 6.13 1.29 -29.43
CA HIS A 102 5.89 0.86 -30.80
C HIS A 102 5.14 1.95 -31.56
N ARG A 103 5.58 2.25 -32.79
CA ARG A 103 4.91 3.23 -33.64
C ARG A 103 3.59 2.64 -34.14
N THR A 104 2.51 3.40 -34.03
CA THR A 104 1.17 3.05 -34.54
C THR A 104 0.75 4.07 -35.60
N VAL A 105 -0.31 3.75 -36.36
CA VAL A 105 -0.83 4.60 -37.45
C VAL A 105 -1.20 6.02 -36.96
N GLY A 106 -1.54 6.16 -35.68
CA GLY A 106 -1.91 7.44 -35.03
C GLY A 106 -0.95 7.95 -33.96
N GLY A 107 0.27 7.38 -33.82
CA GLY A 107 1.23 7.82 -32.81
C GLY A 107 2.12 6.71 -32.29
N PHE A 108 2.13 6.52 -30.96
CA PHE A 108 2.91 5.48 -30.30
C PHE A 108 2.06 4.75 -29.25
N ALA A 109 2.18 3.42 -29.23
CA ALA A 109 1.71 2.58 -28.13
C ALA A 109 2.86 2.29 -27.17
N ILE A 110 2.57 2.34 -25.86
CA ILE A 110 3.49 1.91 -24.81
C ILE A 110 3.06 0.52 -24.36
N GLU A 111 3.92 -0.46 -24.56
CA GLU A 111 3.77 -1.82 -24.02
C GLU A 111 4.67 -1.96 -22.79
N ARG A 112 4.13 -2.57 -21.74
CA ARG A 112 4.83 -2.87 -20.50
C ARG A 112 4.81 -4.37 -20.31
N SER A 113 5.95 -4.94 -19.96
CA SER A 113 6.08 -6.37 -19.67
C SER A 113 7.09 -6.57 -18.56
N TRP A 114 7.09 -7.76 -17.97
CA TRP A 114 8.21 -8.20 -17.15
C TRP A 114 9.40 -8.59 -18.04
N SER A 115 10.61 -8.48 -17.49
CA SER A 115 11.82 -8.99 -18.13
C SER A 115 11.79 -10.51 -18.28
N ASP A 116 12.54 -11.03 -19.25
CA ASP A 116 12.65 -12.48 -19.48
C ASP A 116 13.15 -13.23 -18.23
N LEU A 117 13.98 -12.58 -17.40
CA LEU A 117 14.43 -13.15 -16.13
C LEU A 117 13.25 -13.40 -15.18
N VAL A 118 12.38 -12.41 -14.99
CA VAL A 118 11.18 -12.57 -14.15
C VAL A 118 10.29 -13.66 -14.75
N LEU A 119 10.02 -13.61 -16.06
CA LEU A 119 9.12 -14.57 -16.71
C LEU A 119 9.61 -16.02 -16.60
N THR A 120 10.93 -16.25 -16.66
CA THR A 120 11.52 -17.58 -16.59
C THR A 120 11.83 -18.06 -15.18
N SER A 121 12.09 -17.14 -14.25
CA SER A 121 12.64 -17.45 -12.92
C SER A 121 11.78 -16.98 -11.75
N TYR A 122 10.54 -16.53 -11.98
CA TYR A 122 9.68 -15.96 -10.92
C TYR A 122 9.53 -16.85 -9.67
N LYS A 123 9.56 -18.18 -9.82
CA LYS A 123 9.42 -19.13 -8.70
C LYS A 123 10.66 -19.23 -7.81
N THR A 124 11.84 -18.96 -8.35
CA THR A 124 13.13 -19.09 -7.65
C THR A 124 13.75 -17.73 -7.33
N MET A 125 13.19 -16.66 -7.88
CA MET A 125 13.57 -15.30 -7.59
C MET A 125 13.23 -14.94 -6.14
N ILE A 126 14.09 -14.13 -5.53
CA ILE A 126 13.87 -13.55 -4.21
C ILE A 126 13.00 -12.30 -4.38
N TRP A 127 11.83 -12.30 -3.76
CA TRP A 127 10.81 -11.24 -3.87
C TRP A 127 10.76 -10.33 -2.64
N THR A 128 11.40 -10.73 -1.55
CA THR A 128 11.49 -9.92 -0.33
C THR A 128 12.96 -9.66 0.03
N THR A 129 13.23 -8.52 0.66
CA THR A 129 14.57 -8.15 1.14
C THR A 129 15.12 -9.13 2.18
N GLU A 130 14.24 -9.91 2.81
CA GLU A 130 14.56 -10.97 3.77
C GLU A 130 14.82 -12.33 3.11
N GLY A 131 14.80 -12.42 1.78
CA GLY A 131 15.06 -13.67 1.05
C GLY A 131 13.82 -14.50 0.71
N GLY A 132 12.61 -13.98 0.94
CA GLY A 132 11.35 -14.69 0.74
C GLY A 132 10.91 -14.79 -0.72
N ASP A 133 10.04 -15.77 -1.00
CA ASP A 133 9.43 -15.99 -2.31
C ASP A 133 8.10 -15.20 -2.49
N LEU A 134 7.36 -15.46 -3.57
CA LEU A 134 6.07 -14.82 -3.83
C LEU A 134 5.00 -15.13 -2.76
N ALA A 135 5.02 -16.32 -2.17
CA ALA A 135 4.08 -16.69 -1.12
C ALA A 135 4.39 -15.88 0.15
N ASN A 136 5.66 -15.75 0.51
CA ASN A 136 6.08 -14.88 1.61
C ASN A 136 5.69 -13.42 1.35
N LEU A 137 5.91 -12.92 0.14
CA LEU A 137 5.52 -11.56 -0.23
C LEU A 137 4.01 -11.35 -0.06
N ARG A 138 3.20 -12.30 -0.54
CA ARG A 138 1.75 -12.26 -0.40
C ARG A 138 1.32 -12.18 1.06
N GLU A 139 1.87 -13.04 1.91
CA GLU A 139 1.56 -13.07 3.35
C GLU A 139 1.90 -11.76 4.05
N ILE A 140 3.07 -11.17 3.72
CA ILE A 140 3.49 -9.87 4.27
C ILE A 140 2.51 -8.77 3.85
N LEU A 141 2.12 -8.72 2.56
CA LEU A 141 1.18 -7.72 2.06
C LEU A 141 -0.21 -7.87 2.69
N GLN A 142 -0.68 -9.11 2.89
CA GLN A 142 -1.93 -9.39 3.58
C GLN A 142 -1.88 -8.92 5.02
N THR A 143 -0.80 -9.23 5.74
CA THR A 143 -0.62 -8.81 7.13
C THR A 143 -0.61 -7.29 7.24
N HIS A 144 0.15 -6.59 6.40
CA HIS A 144 0.14 -5.12 6.35
C HIS A 144 -1.26 -4.57 6.05
N THR A 145 -1.96 -5.13 5.07
CA THR A 145 -3.32 -4.71 4.71
C THR A 145 -4.28 -4.89 5.90
N SER A 146 -4.26 -6.04 6.55
CA SER A 146 -5.10 -6.32 7.72
C SER A 146 -4.77 -5.38 8.88
N SER A 147 -3.48 -5.15 9.18
CA SER A 147 -3.08 -4.23 10.25
C SER A 147 -3.57 -2.81 9.98
N VAL A 148 -3.37 -2.28 8.77
CA VAL A 148 -3.84 -0.94 8.39
C VAL A 148 -5.36 -0.83 8.41
N THR A 149 -6.07 -1.88 7.97
CA THR A 149 -7.53 -1.93 7.99
C THR A 149 -8.07 -1.87 9.41
N VAL A 150 -7.52 -2.69 10.32
CA VAL A 150 -7.91 -2.67 11.74
C VAL A 150 -7.66 -1.30 12.37
N LEU A 151 -6.51 -0.67 12.06
CA LEU A 151 -6.24 0.69 12.54
C LEU A 151 -7.29 1.70 12.06
N ALA A 152 -7.65 1.66 10.77
CA ALA A 152 -8.66 2.54 10.21
C ALA A 152 -10.03 2.31 10.87
N GLU A 153 -10.45 1.05 11.05
CA GLU A 153 -11.71 0.72 11.70
C GLU A 153 -11.78 1.18 13.16
N VAL A 154 -10.70 0.98 13.93
CA VAL A 154 -10.63 1.42 15.33
C VAL A 154 -10.75 2.93 15.42
N LEU A 155 -10.00 3.67 14.59
CA LEU A 155 -10.08 5.13 14.54
C LEU A 155 -11.48 5.60 14.13
N GLN A 156 -12.09 4.97 13.13
CA GLN A 156 -13.42 5.33 12.67
C GLN A 156 -14.47 5.15 13.78
N ARG A 157 -14.39 4.06 14.56
CA ARG A 157 -15.27 3.83 15.72
C ARG A 157 -15.10 4.89 16.79
N LEU A 158 -13.86 5.28 17.08
CA LEU A 158 -13.55 6.33 18.06
C LEU A 158 -14.08 7.71 17.61
N VAL A 159 -13.87 8.06 16.34
CA VAL A 159 -14.41 9.31 15.76
C VAL A 159 -15.94 9.35 15.82
N MET A 160 -16.61 8.24 15.50
CA MET A 160 -18.06 8.15 15.61
C MET A 160 -18.52 8.31 17.06
N GLN A 161 -17.89 7.63 18.03
CA GLN A 161 -18.25 7.75 19.45
C GLN A 161 -18.15 9.19 19.95
N ILE A 162 -17.06 9.90 19.63
CA ILE A 162 -16.88 11.31 20.03
C ILE A 162 -17.98 12.20 19.46
N SER A 163 -18.30 12.00 18.17
CA SER A 163 -19.36 12.76 17.50
C SER A 163 -20.72 12.58 18.19
N TYR A 164 -21.06 11.34 18.60
CA TYR A 164 -22.29 11.06 19.34
C TYR A 164 -22.33 11.74 20.72
N THR A 165 -21.24 11.69 21.51
CA THR A 165 -21.19 12.37 22.82
C THR A 165 -21.30 13.89 22.71
N SER A 166 -20.63 14.49 21.71
CA SER A 166 -20.70 15.93 21.48
C SER A 166 -22.10 16.42 21.09
N PHE A 167 -22.90 15.57 20.45
CA PHE A 167 -24.29 15.88 20.10
C PHE A 167 -25.24 15.80 21.30
N THR A 168 -24.98 14.90 22.26
CA THR A 168 -25.81 14.76 23.46
C THR A 168 -25.57 15.84 24.52
N ASP A 169 -24.38 16.44 24.57
CA ASP A 169 -24.04 17.50 25.54
C ASP A 169 -24.59 18.89 25.15
N VAL A 170 -25.19 19.02 23.97
CA VAL A 170 -25.73 20.29 23.42
C VAL A 170 -27.27 20.35 23.49
N VAL A 171 -27.93 19.31 24.04
CA VAL A 171 -29.39 19.23 24.22
C VAL A 171 -29.74 19.22 25.71
#